data_AF-Q95WE1-F1
#
_entry.id   AF-Q95WE1-F1
#
_cell.length_a   1.000
_cell.length_b   1.000
_cell.length_c   1.000
_cell.angle_alpha   90.00
_cell.angle_beta   90.00
_cell.angle_gamma   90.00
#
_symmetry.space_group_name_H-M   'P 1'
#
loop_
_entity.id
_entity.type
_entity.pdbx_description
1 polymer ?
#
loop_
_entity_poly.entity_id
_entity_poly.type
_entity_poly.pdbx_seq_one_letter_code
_entity_poly.pdbx_strand_id
1 'polypeptide(L)'
;MKRVVQCLVFFSILGLGYSWRFPRNGDQTYWAFNTCQRQTTDIESVKLWDQWLLPNNAATHCYIKCVFIHLGFYNEQEKAINIDAVKKQFKSRGLEIPKDIKSLSGRTDGSCKALYEKTIPFFKNNFQNLRIAFYGTREESDKWFAKHPEVKPKRTRVSEFCTAEKEKGETKNCRRACSLYYYRFVDEDYQPIYFRKLDIAGITDKQINDCRDKAREKKGCKVGDALYRCLRLINKQGLIATMERLDIESWKY
;
A
#
# COMPACT_ATOMS: atom_id res chain seq x y z
N MET A 1 2.08 -7.56 -51.96
CA MET A 1 2.19 -6.59 -50.85
C MET A 1 1.00 -6.73 -49.91
N LYS A 2 1.16 -7.39 -48.76
CA LYS A 2 0.28 -7.26 -47.58
C LYS A 2 1.07 -7.72 -46.36
N ARG A 3 1.08 -6.84 -45.36
CA ARG A 3 1.85 -6.85 -44.11
C ARG A 3 1.44 -7.99 -43.20
N VAL A 4 2.40 -8.61 -42.50
CA VAL A 4 2.20 -9.05 -41.11
C VAL A 4 3.52 -8.86 -40.36
N VAL A 5 3.64 -7.75 -39.65
CA VAL A 5 4.64 -7.58 -38.58
C VAL A 5 4.04 -8.27 -37.35
N GLN A 6 4.48 -9.49 -37.06
CA GLN A 6 4.19 -10.16 -35.79
C GLN A 6 5.06 -9.52 -34.70
N CYS A 7 4.53 -8.49 -34.06
CA CYS A 7 5.03 -8.04 -32.76
C CYS A 7 4.71 -9.12 -31.72
N LEU A 8 5.67 -10.00 -31.45
CA LEU A 8 5.71 -10.82 -30.25
C LEU A 8 5.97 -9.91 -29.04
N VAL A 9 4.92 -9.30 -28.51
CA VAL A 9 4.93 -8.78 -27.14
C VAL A 9 4.95 -10.00 -26.23
N PHE A 10 6.16 -10.41 -25.83
CA PHE A 10 6.34 -11.33 -24.72
C PHE A 10 5.71 -10.71 -23.47
N PHE A 11 4.47 -11.11 -23.19
CA PHE A 11 3.86 -10.96 -21.88
C PHE A 11 4.68 -11.83 -20.91
N SER A 12 5.67 -11.22 -20.27
CA SER A 12 6.32 -11.74 -19.07
C SER A 12 5.32 -11.73 -17.92
N ILE A 13 4.34 -12.64 -17.96
CA ILE A 13 3.41 -12.96 -16.88
C ILE A 13 4.10 -14.00 -16.00
N LEU A 14 5.13 -13.59 -15.26
CA LEU A 14 5.60 -14.27 -14.05
C LEU A 14 6.30 -13.25 -13.16
N GLY A 15 5.58 -12.17 -12.86
CA GLY A 15 5.87 -11.35 -11.69
C GLY A 15 4.55 -11.17 -10.97
N LEU A 16 4.44 -11.62 -9.72
CA LEU A 16 3.47 -11.10 -8.75
C LEU A 16 3.84 -9.65 -8.41
N GLY A 17 4.05 -8.83 -9.44
CA GLY A 17 4.33 -7.42 -9.34
C GLY A 17 3.01 -6.74 -9.03
N TYR A 18 2.89 -6.23 -7.82
CA TYR A 18 1.79 -5.37 -7.44
C TYR A 18 1.63 -4.25 -8.48
N SER A 19 0.40 -3.91 -8.86
CA SER A 19 0.13 -2.84 -9.84
C SER A 19 0.23 -1.45 -9.22
N TRP A 20 1.23 -1.28 -8.34
CA TRP A 20 1.42 -0.05 -7.60
C TRP A 20 1.80 1.07 -8.58
N ARG A 21 0.97 2.10 -8.61
CA ARG A 21 1.28 3.32 -9.33
C ARG A 21 2.28 4.14 -8.51
N PHE A 22 3.27 4.67 -9.19
CA PHE A 22 4.25 5.60 -8.63
C PHE A 22 4.15 6.94 -9.36
N PRO A 23 4.28 8.07 -8.66
CA PRO A 23 4.58 8.22 -7.23
C PRO A 23 3.43 7.83 -6.30
N ARG A 24 3.73 7.59 -5.02
CA ARG A 24 2.74 7.42 -3.96
C ARG A 24 2.18 8.78 -3.55
N ASN A 25 0.86 8.85 -3.41
CA ASN A 25 0.16 10.06 -3.03
C ASN A 25 0.02 10.21 -1.50
N GLY A 26 -0.56 11.32 -1.03
CA GLY A 26 -0.67 11.61 0.41
C GLY A 26 -1.53 10.61 1.19
N ASP A 27 -2.60 10.09 0.61
CA ASP A 27 -3.44 9.03 1.21
C ASP A 27 -2.70 7.70 1.30
N GLN A 28 -1.99 7.31 0.24
CA GLN A 28 -1.26 6.05 0.20
C GLN A 28 -0.09 6.04 1.19
N THR A 29 0.65 7.16 1.33
CA THR A 29 1.72 7.25 2.34
C THR A 29 1.15 7.28 3.76
N TYR A 30 0.08 8.05 3.96
CA TYR A 30 -0.61 8.10 5.25
C TYR A 30 -1.11 6.71 5.68
N TRP A 31 -1.77 5.98 4.77
CA TRP A 31 -2.22 4.62 5.02
C TRP A 31 -1.07 3.68 5.37
N ALA A 32 0.06 3.74 4.64
CA ALA A 32 1.20 2.87 4.87
C ALA A 32 1.81 3.07 6.26
N PHE A 33 2.10 4.32 6.65
CA PHE A 33 2.66 4.63 7.95
C PHE A 33 1.75 4.18 9.09
N ASN A 34 0.48 4.56 9.02
CA ASN A 34 -0.48 4.23 10.08
C ASN A 34 -0.77 2.73 10.16
N THR A 35 -0.88 2.03 9.03
CA THR A 35 -1.09 0.57 9.03
C THR A 35 0.07 -0.14 9.71
N CYS A 36 1.31 0.29 9.44
CA CYS A 36 2.49 -0.32 10.03
C CYS A 36 2.69 0.03 11.50
N GLN A 37 2.33 1.24 11.92
CA GLN A 37 2.30 1.63 13.34
C GLN A 37 1.37 0.74 14.18
N ARG A 38 0.26 0.28 13.60
CA ARG A 38 -0.75 -0.54 14.30
C ARG A 38 -0.38 -2.02 14.44
N GLN A 39 0.58 -2.48 13.65
CA GLN A 39 1.00 -3.89 13.69
C GLN A 39 1.94 -4.19 14.86
N THR A 40 2.41 -3.18 15.58
CA THR A 40 3.27 -3.34 16.76
C THR A 40 2.51 -3.08 18.06
N THR A 41 2.97 -3.70 19.15
CA THR A 41 2.56 -3.40 20.52
C THR A 41 3.52 -2.45 21.23
N ASP A 42 4.65 -2.09 20.60
CA ASP A 42 5.64 -1.17 21.16
C ASP A 42 5.22 0.30 20.97
N ILE A 43 4.43 0.80 21.93
CA ILE A 43 3.86 2.15 21.91
C ILE A 43 4.94 3.24 22.01
N GLU A 44 6.06 2.98 22.69
CA GLU A 44 7.13 3.97 22.83
C GLU A 44 7.86 4.19 21.51
N SER A 45 8.13 3.12 20.76
CA SER A 45 8.67 3.26 19.40
C SER A 45 7.70 4.00 18.47
N VAL A 46 6.38 3.77 18.57
CA VAL A 46 5.38 4.49 17.75
C VAL A 46 5.45 6.00 17.97
N LYS A 47 5.55 6.46 19.22
CA LYS A 47 5.70 7.91 19.53
C LYS A 47 6.94 8.52 18.89
N LEU A 48 8.03 7.76 18.81
CA LEU A 48 9.27 8.18 18.15
C LEU A 48 9.10 8.22 16.62
N TRP A 49 8.41 7.23 16.03
CA TRP A 49 8.18 7.18 14.59
C TRP A 49 7.33 8.35 14.09
N ASP A 50 6.37 8.85 14.88
CA ASP A 50 5.61 10.07 14.58
C ASP A 50 6.49 11.32 14.46
N GLN A 51 7.61 11.32 15.18
CA GLN A 51 8.65 12.34 15.12
C GLN A 51 9.73 12.02 14.08
N TRP A 52 9.54 10.95 13.30
CA TRP A 52 10.49 10.43 12.33
C TRP A 52 11.83 9.99 12.97
N LEU A 53 11.82 9.67 14.26
CA LEU A 53 12.94 9.08 14.98
C LEU A 53 12.85 7.55 14.89
N LEU A 54 13.89 6.92 14.35
CA LEU A 54 13.90 5.49 14.06
C LEU A 54 14.97 4.77 14.92
N PRO A 55 14.68 4.44 16.19
CA PRO A 55 15.66 3.81 17.08
C PRO A 55 16.08 2.43 16.58
N ASN A 56 17.28 1.99 16.99
CA ASN A 56 17.83 0.69 16.58
C ASN A 56 17.27 -0.44 17.46
N ASN A 57 16.02 -0.83 17.21
CA ASN A 57 15.36 -1.94 17.91
C ASN A 57 14.51 -2.79 16.96
N ALA A 58 14.17 -4.01 17.37
CA ALA A 58 13.48 -4.98 16.52
C ALA A 58 12.12 -4.47 16.01
N ALA A 59 11.36 -3.75 16.85
CA ALA A 59 10.08 -3.17 16.47
C ALA A 59 10.25 -2.16 15.32
N THR A 60 11.23 -1.26 15.42
CA THR A 60 11.52 -0.26 14.39
C THR A 60 12.04 -0.90 13.11
N HIS A 61 12.85 -1.96 13.23
CA HIS A 61 13.32 -2.70 12.06
C HIS A 61 12.15 -3.22 11.24
N CYS A 62 11.17 -3.85 11.90
CA CYS A 62 10.02 -4.41 11.21
C CYS A 62 9.01 -3.35 10.78
N TYR A 63 8.90 -2.23 11.50
CA TYR A 63 8.15 -1.06 11.04
C TYR A 63 8.68 -0.54 9.70
N ILE A 64 10.00 -0.37 9.56
CA ILE A 64 10.62 0.06 8.30
C ILE A 64 10.34 -0.92 7.17
N LYS A 65 10.50 -2.23 7.43
CA LYS A 65 10.16 -3.23 6.42
C LYS A 65 8.68 -3.17 6.03
N CYS A 66 7.79 -3.06 6.99
CA CYS A 66 6.35 -2.93 6.75
C CYS A 66 6.06 -1.71 5.86
N VAL A 67 6.60 -0.54 6.20
CA VAL A 67 6.39 0.70 5.44
C VAL A 67 6.90 0.56 4.02
N PHE A 68 8.09 0.00 3.81
CA PHE A 68 8.61 -0.19 2.46
C PHE A 68 7.75 -1.14 1.61
N ILE A 69 7.21 -2.21 2.19
CA ILE A 69 6.27 -3.12 1.51
C ILE A 69 4.95 -2.39 1.22
N HIS A 70 4.39 -1.70 2.21
CA HIS A 70 3.16 -0.92 2.09
C HIS A 70 3.35 0.38 1.32
N LEU A 71 4.56 0.68 0.83
CA LEU A 71 4.82 1.74 -0.13
C LEU A 71 5.20 1.17 -1.51
N GLY A 72 5.24 -0.15 -1.67
CA GLY A 72 5.64 -0.82 -2.90
C GLY A 72 7.12 -0.65 -3.25
N PHE A 73 7.93 -0.15 -2.32
CA PHE A 73 9.35 0.08 -2.52
C PHE A 73 10.23 -1.11 -2.18
N TYR A 74 9.70 -2.16 -1.57
CA TYR A 74 10.45 -3.37 -1.32
C TYR A 74 9.77 -4.57 -1.96
N ASN A 75 10.49 -5.23 -2.86
CA ASN A 75 10.06 -6.48 -3.46
C ASN A 75 10.53 -7.63 -2.58
N GLU A 76 9.57 -8.34 -1.96
CA GLU A 76 9.88 -9.45 -1.06
C GLU A 76 10.46 -10.68 -1.77
N GLN A 77 10.09 -10.90 -3.04
CA GLN A 77 10.61 -12.02 -3.84
C GLN A 77 12.07 -11.76 -4.27
N GLU A 78 12.34 -10.54 -4.74
CA GLU A 78 13.71 -10.14 -5.13
C GLU A 78 14.59 -9.83 -3.91
N LYS A 79 13.97 -9.56 -2.76
CA LYS A 79 14.60 -9.06 -1.53
C LYS A 79 15.36 -7.76 -1.79
N ALA A 80 14.77 -6.84 -2.53
CA ALA A 80 15.43 -5.64 -3.02
C ALA A 80 14.52 -4.42 -2.96
N ILE A 81 15.14 -3.24 -2.81
CA ILE A 81 14.44 -1.96 -2.86
C ILE A 81 14.26 -1.54 -4.31
N ASN A 82 13.05 -1.15 -4.70
CA ASN A 82 12.74 -0.55 -5.99
C ASN A 82 13.24 0.90 -6.03
N ILE A 83 14.52 1.09 -6.30
CA ILE A 83 15.18 2.40 -6.32
C ILE A 83 14.52 3.35 -7.32
N ASP A 84 14.07 2.85 -8.47
CA ASP A 84 13.50 3.72 -9.50
C ASP A 84 12.14 4.29 -9.07
N ALA A 85 11.36 3.53 -8.30
CA ALA A 85 10.17 4.04 -7.64
C ALA A 85 10.50 5.12 -6.60
N VAL A 86 11.56 4.93 -5.80
CA VAL A 86 12.04 5.97 -4.86
C VAL A 86 12.47 7.24 -5.61
N LYS A 87 13.26 7.11 -6.69
CA LYS A 87 13.65 8.26 -7.54
C LYS A 87 12.44 8.99 -8.11
N LYS A 88 11.44 8.24 -8.60
CA LYS A 88 10.18 8.81 -9.13
C LYS A 88 9.45 9.62 -8.06
N GLN A 89 9.44 9.16 -6.80
CA GLN A 89 8.84 9.91 -5.69
C GLN A 89 9.52 11.26 -5.47
N PHE A 90 10.85 11.29 -5.40
CA PHE A 90 11.57 12.56 -5.19
C PHE A 90 11.29 13.54 -6.32
N LYS A 91 11.40 13.08 -7.58
CA LYS A 91 11.12 13.90 -8.76
C LYS A 91 9.69 14.45 -8.79
N SER A 92 8.69 13.64 -8.46
CA SER A 92 7.28 14.08 -8.48
C SER A 92 6.98 15.15 -7.43
N ARG A 93 7.85 15.30 -6.43
CA ARG A 93 7.74 16.30 -5.36
C ARG A 93 8.67 17.50 -5.59
N GLY A 94 9.29 17.59 -6.78
CA GLY A 94 10.20 18.68 -7.14
C GLY A 94 11.53 18.65 -6.40
N LEU A 95 11.90 17.50 -5.82
CA LEU A 95 13.13 17.33 -5.05
C LEU A 95 14.23 16.74 -5.93
N GLU A 96 15.47 17.15 -5.68
CA GLU A 96 16.63 16.48 -6.24
C GLU A 96 16.72 15.03 -5.75
N ILE A 97 17.21 14.15 -6.62
CA ILE A 97 17.50 12.78 -6.21
C ILE A 97 18.73 12.79 -5.29
N PRO A 98 18.66 12.21 -4.08
CA PRO A 98 19.81 12.10 -3.21
C PRO A 98 21.02 11.46 -3.89
N LYS A 99 22.20 12.05 -3.69
CA LYS A 99 23.45 11.54 -4.28
C LYS A 99 23.78 10.12 -3.80
N ASP A 100 23.42 9.80 -2.56
CA ASP A 100 23.62 8.50 -1.93
C ASP A 100 22.48 7.50 -2.19
N ILE A 101 21.55 7.77 -3.12
CA ILE A 101 20.47 6.83 -3.49
C ILE A 101 20.97 5.43 -3.89
N LYS A 102 22.20 5.35 -4.42
CA LYS A 102 22.83 4.07 -4.79
C LYS A 102 23.11 3.18 -3.57
N SER A 103 23.19 3.73 -2.36
CA SER A 103 23.33 2.96 -1.12
C SER A 103 22.16 1.99 -0.88
N LEU A 104 20.98 2.27 -1.44
CA LEU A 104 19.81 1.41 -1.35
C LEU A 104 19.88 0.19 -2.31
N SER A 105 20.89 0.11 -3.17
CA SER A 105 20.97 -0.90 -4.23
C SER A 105 21.42 -2.28 -3.74
N GLY A 106 21.11 -3.30 -4.53
CA GLY A 106 21.43 -4.69 -4.22
C GLY A 106 20.45 -5.34 -3.25
N ARG A 107 20.59 -6.65 -3.08
CA ARG A 107 19.66 -7.46 -2.29
C ARG A 107 19.91 -7.32 -0.79
N THR A 108 18.93 -7.69 0.02
CA THR A 108 19.05 -7.97 1.44
C THR A 108 18.79 -9.48 1.67
N ASP A 109 18.95 -9.96 2.90
CA ASP A 109 18.59 -11.33 3.26
C ASP A 109 17.06 -11.54 3.40
N GLY A 110 16.28 -10.47 3.38
CA GLY A 110 14.82 -10.47 3.58
C GLY A 110 14.37 -10.13 5.00
N SER A 111 15.28 -10.03 5.96
CA SER A 111 14.96 -9.74 7.36
C SER A 111 14.63 -8.26 7.58
N CYS A 112 13.88 -7.97 8.65
CA CYS A 112 13.63 -6.60 9.08
C CYS A 112 14.93 -5.85 9.37
N LYS A 113 15.88 -6.51 10.05
CA LYS A 113 17.15 -5.93 10.47
C LYS A 113 18.01 -5.53 9.28
N ALA A 114 18.20 -6.42 8.30
CA ALA A 114 19.02 -6.12 7.13
C ALA A 114 18.47 -4.95 6.31
N LEU A 115 17.14 -4.85 6.19
CA LEU A 115 16.52 -3.71 5.50
C LEU A 115 16.68 -2.40 6.29
N TYR A 116 16.53 -2.44 7.62
CA TYR A 116 16.77 -1.28 8.48
C TYR A 116 18.23 -0.80 8.38
N GLU A 117 19.21 -1.70 8.55
CA GLU A 117 20.63 -1.36 8.51
C GLU A 117 21.03 -0.77 7.15
N LYS A 118 20.43 -1.26 6.07
CA LYS A 118 20.64 -0.74 4.71
C LYS A 118 20.04 0.65 4.49
N THR A 119 18.89 0.95 5.10
CA THR A 119 18.11 2.16 4.82
C THR A 119 18.38 3.29 5.81
N ILE A 120 18.82 2.99 7.04
CA ILE A 120 18.96 3.99 8.10
C ILE A 120 20.01 5.08 7.79
N PRO A 121 21.18 4.81 7.15
CA PRO A 121 22.11 5.89 6.80
C PRO A 121 21.51 6.83 5.77
N PHE A 122 20.88 6.29 4.73
CA PHE A 122 20.18 7.05 3.71
C PHE A 122 19.07 7.91 4.31
N PHE A 123 18.30 7.36 5.26
CA PHE A 123 17.24 8.09 5.96
C PHE A 123 17.80 9.29 6.74
N LYS A 124 18.86 9.08 7.53
CA LYS A 124 19.49 10.14 8.33
C LYS A 124 20.05 11.26 7.44
N ASN A 125 20.72 10.89 6.35
CA ASN A 125 21.32 11.85 5.41
C ASN A 125 20.27 12.69 4.65
N ASN A 126 19.08 12.13 4.42
CA ASN A 126 18.05 12.74 3.58
C ASN A 126 16.75 13.06 4.34
N PHE A 127 16.82 13.15 5.67
CA PHE A 127 15.67 13.22 6.57
C PHE A 127 14.59 14.22 6.15
N GLN A 128 14.97 15.49 5.94
CA GLN A 128 14.01 16.54 5.59
C GLN A 128 13.37 16.31 4.21
N ASN A 129 14.19 15.95 3.22
CA ASN A 129 13.70 15.69 1.87
C ASN A 129 12.79 14.46 1.83
N LEU A 130 13.06 13.42 2.63
CA LEU A 130 12.18 12.27 2.76
C LEU A 130 10.83 12.64 3.35
N ARG A 131 10.81 13.50 4.39
CA ARG A 131 9.55 14.01 4.95
C ARG A 131 8.72 14.76 3.91
N ILE A 132 9.35 15.59 3.07
CA ILE A 132 8.63 16.31 2.01
C ILE A 132 8.18 15.35 0.89
N ALA A 133 9.06 14.41 0.49
CA ALA A 133 8.81 13.45 -0.58
C ALA A 133 7.59 12.56 -0.27
N PHE A 134 7.38 12.24 1.01
CA PHE A 134 6.39 11.26 1.46
C PHE A 134 5.23 11.86 2.26
N TYR A 135 5.01 13.18 2.19
CA TYR A 135 3.95 13.85 2.95
C TYR A 135 4.06 13.62 4.47
N GLY A 136 5.30 13.49 4.97
CA GLY A 136 5.69 13.20 6.33
C GLY A 136 5.66 14.39 7.30
N THR A 137 5.23 15.56 6.85
CA THR A 137 4.88 16.69 7.73
C THR A 137 3.36 16.85 7.75
N ARG A 138 2.79 17.25 8.90
CA ARG A 138 1.34 17.52 9.01
C ARG A 138 0.91 18.54 7.97
N GLU A 139 1.68 19.60 7.81
CA GLU A 139 1.45 20.66 6.84
C GLU A 139 1.41 20.16 5.39
N GLU A 140 2.42 19.40 4.93
CA GLU A 140 2.45 18.90 3.54
C GLU A 140 1.32 17.92 3.28
N SER A 141 1.01 17.07 4.26
CA SER A 141 -0.09 16.13 4.17
C SER A 141 -1.44 16.86 4.10
N ASP A 142 -1.70 17.81 5.01
CA ASP A 142 -2.96 18.57 5.05
C ASP A 142 -3.15 19.41 3.78
N LYS A 143 -2.08 20.06 3.28
CA LYS A 143 -2.11 20.77 1.99
C LYS A 143 -2.46 19.86 0.82
N TRP A 144 -1.98 18.62 0.82
CA TRP A 144 -2.31 17.65 -0.23
C TRP A 144 -3.77 17.25 -0.15
N PHE A 145 -4.28 16.83 1.01
CA PHE A 145 -5.69 16.45 1.15
C PHE A 145 -6.66 17.59 0.82
N ALA A 146 -6.33 18.84 1.17
CA ALA A 146 -7.13 20.01 0.81
C ALA A 146 -7.24 20.23 -0.70
N LYS A 147 -6.24 19.81 -1.48
CA LYS A 147 -6.22 19.92 -2.95
C LYS A 147 -6.83 18.70 -3.66
N HIS A 148 -7.17 17.64 -2.93
CA HIS A 148 -7.65 16.37 -3.46
C HIS A 148 -8.99 15.96 -2.81
N PRO A 149 -10.08 16.72 -3.00
CA PRO A 149 -11.39 16.42 -2.42
C PRO A 149 -12.03 15.12 -2.96
N GLU A 150 -11.54 14.61 -4.08
CA GLU A 150 -11.91 13.32 -4.65
C GLU A 150 -11.33 12.11 -3.89
N VAL A 151 -10.44 12.35 -2.94
CA VAL A 151 -9.83 11.34 -2.05
C VAL A 151 -10.47 11.39 -0.67
N LYS A 152 -10.54 10.26 0.04
CA LYS A 152 -11.13 10.20 1.39
C LYS A 152 -10.44 11.19 2.31
N PRO A 153 -11.14 12.18 2.87
CA PRO A 153 -10.52 13.10 3.82
C PRO A 153 -10.01 12.39 5.07
N LYS A 154 -9.04 12.99 5.74
CA LYS A 154 -8.67 12.61 7.11
C LYS A 154 -9.88 12.79 8.02
N ARG A 155 -10.02 11.95 9.05
CA ARG A 155 -11.13 12.03 10.02
C ARG A 155 -12.52 11.80 9.41
N THR A 156 -12.56 11.01 8.34
CA THR A 156 -13.81 10.55 7.69
C THR A 156 -13.74 9.04 7.52
N ARG A 157 -14.82 8.34 7.90
CA ARG A 157 -14.88 6.89 7.71
C ARG A 157 -15.02 6.56 6.22
N VAL A 158 -14.58 5.36 5.85
CA VAL A 158 -14.74 4.86 4.47
C VAL A 158 -16.21 4.76 4.10
N SER A 159 -17.08 4.29 5.00
CA SER A 159 -18.52 4.20 4.77
C SER A 159 -19.19 5.55 4.54
N GLU A 160 -18.72 6.60 5.23
CA GLU A 160 -19.18 7.98 5.03
C GLU A 160 -18.74 8.53 3.68
N PHE A 161 -17.50 8.23 3.27
CA PHE A 161 -16.93 8.74 2.03
C PHE A 161 -17.37 7.99 0.78
N CYS A 162 -17.45 6.66 0.84
CA CYS A 162 -17.77 5.75 -0.26
C CYS A 162 -19.29 5.61 -0.42
N THR A 163 -19.90 6.63 -1.03
CA THR A 163 -21.33 6.63 -1.35
C THR A 163 -21.71 5.50 -2.33
N ALA A 164 -23.00 5.21 -2.42
CA ALA A 164 -23.52 4.21 -3.35
C ALA A 164 -23.11 4.45 -4.81
N GLU A 165 -22.89 5.70 -5.23
CA GLU A 165 -22.38 6.01 -6.58
C GLU A 165 -20.89 5.70 -6.70
N LYS A 166 -20.07 6.07 -5.72
CA LYS A 166 -18.63 5.75 -5.73
C LYS A 166 -18.37 4.24 -5.70
N GLU A 167 -19.24 3.48 -5.04
CA GLU A 167 -19.13 2.03 -4.99
C GLU A 167 -19.31 1.33 -6.34
N LYS A 168 -19.95 2.01 -7.31
CA LYS A 168 -20.09 1.49 -8.67
C LYS A 168 -18.80 1.53 -9.48
N GLY A 169 -17.79 2.26 -9.02
CA GLY A 169 -16.51 2.46 -9.70
C GLY A 169 -16.66 3.25 -11.01
N GLU A 170 -15.54 3.43 -11.71
CA GLU A 170 -15.49 4.19 -12.97
C GLU A 170 -16.39 3.58 -14.06
N THR A 171 -16.52 2.25 -14.08
CA THR A 171 -17.35 1.51 -15.04
C THR A 171 -18.83 1.44 -14.64
N LYS A 172 -19.22 2.09 -13.54
CA LYS A 172 -20.59 2.18 -13.00
C LYS A 172 -21.33 0.86 -12.84
N ASN A 173 -20.60 -0.25 -12.75
CA ASN A 173 -21.19 -1.58 -12.73
C ASN A 173 -20.81 -2.39 -11.49
N CYS A 174 -19.93 -1.90 -10.61
CA CYS A 174 -19.49 -2.62 -9.42
C CYS A 174 -20.38 -2.37 -8.21
N ARG A 175 -20.14 -3.12 -7.13
CA ARG A 175 -20.91 -2.99 -5.87
C ARG A 175 -20.07 -2.47 -4.73
N ARG A 176 -18.74 -2.64 -4.78
CA ARG A 176 -17.82 -2.29 -3.69
C ARG A 176 -16.46 -1.77 -4.18
N ALA A 177 -16.46 -0.97 -5.26
CA ALA A 177 -15.22 -0.49 -5.86
C ALA A 177 -14.43 0.46 -4.93
N CYS A 178 -15.14 1.31 -4.17
CA CYS A 178 -14.52 2.34 -3.34
C CYS A 178 -14.08 1.76 -1.99
N SER A 179 -14.97 1.06 -1.28
CA SER A 179 -14.65 0.56 0.05
C SER A 179 -13.52 -0.47 0.04
N LEU A 180 -13.50 -1.38 -0.93
CA LEU A 180 -12.44 -2.40 -1.02
C LEU A 180 -11.07 -1.82 -1.38
N TYR A 181 -11.02 -0.69 -2.10
CA TYR A 181 -9.78 0.06 -2.29
C TYR A 181 -9.30 0.65 -0.96
N TYR A 182 -10.16 1.38 -0.22
CA TYR A 182 -9.73 2.03 1.02
C TYR A 182 -9.48 1.06 2.19
N TYR A 183 -10.11 -0.11 2.20
CA TYR A 183 -9.77 -1.19 3.13
C TYR A 183 -8.56 -2.01 2.70
N ARG A 184 -8.00 -1.71 1.51
CA ARG A 184 -6.82 -2.35 0.90
C ARG A 184 -7.00 -3.86 0.71
N PHE A 185 -8.18 -4.24 0.25
CA PHE A 185 -8.42 -5.56 -0.33
C PHE A 185 -7.87 -5.61 -1.76
N VAL A 186 -8.02 -4.50 -2.49
CA VAL A 186 -7.48 -4.28 -3.84
C VAL A 186 -6.73 -2.94 -3.92
N ASP A 187 -5.82 -2.82 -4.88
CA ASP A 187 -5.09 -1.59 -5.19
C ASP A 187 -5.84 -0.69 -6.20
N GLU A 188 -5.21 0.42 -6.60
CA GLU A 188 -5.75 1.37 -7.58
C GLU A 188 -6.01 0.80 -8.98
N ASP A 189 -5.42 -0.34 -9.32
CA ASP A 189 -5.66 -1.08 -10.58
C ASP A 189 -6.61 -2.28 -10.36
N TYR A 190 -7.30 -2.27 -9.22
CA TYR A 190 -8.21 -3.31 -8.75
C TYR A 190 -7.54 -4.69 -8.60
N GLN A 191 -6.22 -4.77 -8.46
CA GLN A 191 -5.52 -6.02 -8.19
C GLN A 191 -5.55 -6.35 -6.70
N PRO A 192 -5.69 -7.63 -6.29
CA PRO A 192 -5.68 -7.96 -4.87
C PRO A 192 -4.34 -7.70 -4.20
N ILE A 193 -4.37 -7.17 -2.98
CA ILE A 193 -3.16 -6.87 -2.20
C ILE A 193 -2.83 -8.10 -1.33
N TYR A 194 -1.84 -8.90 -1.75
CA TYR A 194 -1.52 -10.18 -1.10
C TYR A 194 -0.86 -10.05 0.28
N PHE A 195 -0.01 -9.05 0.49
CA PHE A 195 0.64 -8.82 1.79
C PHE A 195 -0.31 -8.26 2.85
N ARG A 196 -1.53 -7.83 2.48
CA ARG A 196 -2.51 -7.31 3.43
C ARG A 196 -3.06 -8.46 4.27
N LYS A 197 -2.77 -8.47 5.57
CA LYS A 197 -3.43 -9.36 6.54
C LYS A 197 -4.83 -8.87 6.88
N LEU A 198 -5.85 -9.59 6.43
CA LEU A 198 -7.24 -9.18 6.67
C LEU A 198 -7.79 -9.66 8.03
N ASP A 199 -7.14 -10.66 8.64
CA ASP A 199 -7.48 -11.22 9.97
C ASP A 199 -9.00 -11.47 10.11
N ILE A 200 -9.59 -12.12 9.10
CA ILE A 200 -11.02 -12.44 9.10
C ILE A 200 -11.22 -13.70 9.94
N ALA A 201 -11.98 -13.57 11.03
CA ALA A 201 -12.26 -14.69 11.93
C ALA A 201 -12.78 -15.91 11.16
N GLY A 202 -12.16 -17.07 11.36
CA GLY A 202 -12.54 -18.32 10.68
C GLY A 202 -12.14 -18.42 9.21
N ILE A 203 -11.30 -17.52 8.68
CA ILE A 203 -10.72 -17.64 7.33
C ILE A 203 -9.19 -17.57 7.44
N THR A 204 -8.52 -18.63 6.98
CA THR A 204 -7.05 -18.72 6.95
C THR A 204 -6.44 -17.85 5.85
N ASP A 205 -5.17 -17.47 5.99
CA ASP A 205 -4.43 -16.75 4.94
C ASP A 205 -4.41 -17.51 3.60
N LYS A 206 -4.32 -18.85 3.66
CA LYS A 206 -4.43 -19.68 2.46
C LYS A 206 -5.78 -19.51 1.77
N GLN A 207 -6.88 -19.58 2.51
CA GLN A 207 -8.22 -19.37 1.94
C GLN A 207 -8.42 -17.95 1.40
N ILE A 208 -7.84 -16.94 2.05
CA ILE A 208 -7.85 -15.56 1.54
C ILE A 208 -7.11 -15.51 0.20
N ASN A 209 -5.91 -16.10 0.11
CA ASN A 209 -5.12 -16.14 -1.12
C ASN A 209 -5.82 -16.93 -2.23
N ASP A 210 -6.43 -18.08 -1.92
CA ASP A 210 -7.25 -18.85 -2.87
C ASP A 210 -8.41 -17.97 -3.43
N CYS A 211 -9.02 -17.11 -2.60
CA CYS A 211 -10.02 -16.14 -3.05
C CYS A 211 -9.43 -15.01 -3.90
N ARG A 212 -8.22 -14.52 -3.57
CA ARG A 212 -7.52 -13.50 -4.37
C ARG A 212 -7.21 -14.03 -5.77
N ASP A 213 -6.69 -15.25 -5.86
CA ASP A 213 -6.34 -15.89 -7.13
C ASP A 213 -7.57 -16.04 -8.02
N LYS A 214 -8.68 -16.56 -7.48
CA LYS A 214 -9.96 -16.65 -8.21
C LYS A 214 -10.50 -15.28 -8.64
N ALA A 215 -10.34 -14.26 -7.80
CA ALA A 215 -10.82 -12.92 -8.11
C ALA A 215 -10.08 -12.28 -9.30
N ARG A 216 -8.79 -12.60 -9.49
CA ARG A 216 -7.94 -12.06 -10.58
C ARG A 216 -8.38 -12.51 -11.98
N GLU A 217 -9.21 -13.54 -12.08
CA GLU A 217 -9.84 -13.93 -13.36
C GLU A 217 -10.86 -12.88 -13.85
N LYS A 218 -11.29 -11.95 -12.98
CA LYS A 218 -12.15 -10.83 -13.34
C LYS A 218 -11.34 -9.62 -13.81
N LYS A 219 -12.04 -8.62 -14.36
CA LYS A 219 -11.42 -7.40 -14.90
C LYS A 219 -11.93 -6.16 -14.17
N GLY A 220 -11.04 -5.18 -13.96
CA GLY A 220 -11.36 -3.91 -13.31
C GLY A 220 -11.97 -4.10 -11.93
N CYS A 221 -12.91 -3.22 -11.53
CA CYS A 221 -13.51 -3.23 -10.20
C CYS A 221 -14.28 -4.52 -9.85
N LYS A 222 -14.54 -5.40 -10.83
CA LYS A 222 -15.15 -6.72 -10.60
C LYS A 222 -14.26 -7.70 -9.86
N VAL A 223 -12.96 -7.46 -9.84
CA VAL A 223 -12.02 -8.23 -9.00
C VAL A 223 -12.40 -8.07 -7.52
N GLY A 224 -12.61 -6.83 -7.05
CA GLY A 224 -13.03 -6.56 -5.67
C GLY A 224 -14.38 -7.23 -5.33
N ASP A 225 -15.39 -7.07 -6.19
CA ASP A 225 -16.71 -7.71 -6.02
C ASP A 225 -16.58 -9.25 -5.90
N ALA A 226 -15.71 -9.86 -6.71
CA ALA A 226 -15.48 -11.31 -6.70
C ALA A 226 -14.75 -11.77 -5.44
N LEU A 227 -13.70 -11.03 -5.03
CA LEU A 227 -12.98 -11.29 -3.78
C LEU A 227 -13.91 -11.23 -2.57
N TYR A 228 -14.71 -10.16 -2.46
CA TYR A 228 -15.71 -10.01 -1.40
C TYR A 228 -16.70 -11.18 -1.40
N ARG A 229 -17.22 -11.57 -2.56
CA ARG A 229 -18.17 -12.70 -2.67
C ARG A 229 -17.54 -14.00 -2.20
N CYS A 230 -16.30 -14.28 -2.61
CA CYS A 230 -15.59 -15.49 -2.23
C CYS A 230 -15.42 -15.58 -0.71
N LEU A 231 -14.92 -14.50 -0.08
CA LEU A 231 -14.74 -14.44 1.37
C LEU A 231 -16.08 -14.54 2.13
N ARG A 232 -17.12 -13.89 1.60
CA ARG A 232 -18.47 -13.92 2.20
C ARG A 232 -19.07 -15.34 2.21
N LEU A 233 -18.78 -16.15 1.20
CA LEU A 233 -19.26 -17.53 1.12
C LEU A 233 -18.57 -18.44 2.16
N ILE A 234 -17.32 -18.13 2.53
CA ILE A 234 -16.58 -18.88 3.55
C ILE A 234 -17.08 -18.49 4.95
N ASN A 235 -17.06 -17.20 5.27
CA ASN A 235 -17.59 -16.70 6.54
C ASN A 235 -18.15 -15.28 6.39
N LYS A 236 -19.47 -15.18 6.21
CA LYS A 236 -20.17 -13.90 6.10
C LYS A 236 -20.03 -13.05 7.35
N GLN A 237 -20.22 -13.63 8.54
CA GLN A 237 -20.23 -12.87 9.79
C GLN A 237 -18.83 -12.34 10.11
N GLY A 238 -17.80 -13.18 9.95
CA GLY A 238 -16.41 -12.77 10.10
C GLY A 238 -16.04 -11.64 9.15
N LEU A 239 -16.41 -11.73 7.87
CA LEU A 239 -16.12 -10.68 6.90
C LEU A 239 -16.80 -9.35 7.24
N ILE A 240 -18.07 -9.38 7.65
CA ILE A 240 -18.81 -8.17 8.05
C ILE A 240 -18.14 -7.52 9.26
N ALA A 241 -17.84 -8.29 10.31
CA ALA A 241 -17.17 -7.77 11.50
C ALA A 241 -15.79 -7.17 11.18
N THR A 242 -15.01 -7.81 10.30
CA THR A 242 -13.73 -7.26 9.84
C THR A 242 -13.93 -5.94 9.09
N MET A 243 -14.92 -5.84 8.20
CA MET A 243 -15.18 -4.60 7.47
C MET A 243 -15.67 -3.48 8.39
N GLU A 244 -16.54 -3.76 9.36
CA GLU A 244 -16.98 -2.80 10.38
C GLU A 244 -15.81 -2.29 11.21
N ARG A 245 -14.91 -3.19 11.64
CA ARG A 245 -13.68 -2.82 12.34
C ARG A 245 -12.81 -1.91 11.47
N LEU A 246 -12.56 -2.28 10.22
CA LEU A 246 -11.76 -1.46 9.29
C LEU A 246 -12.41 -0.10 9.02
N ASP A 247 -13.74 -0.03 9.01
CA ASP A 247 -14.47 1.22 8.85
C ASP A 247 -14.29 2.17 10.04
N ILE A 248 -14.43 1.65 11.26
CA ILE A 248 -14.19 2.43 12.49
C ILE A 248 -12.75 2.94 12.51
N GLU A 249 -11.80 2.07 12.17
CA GLU A 249 -10.38 2.42 12.12
C GLU A 249 -10.06 3.47 11.06
N SER A 250 -10.74 3.43 9.91
CA SER A 250 -10.53 4.35 8.80
C SER A 250 -10.87 5.81 9.09
N TRP A 251 -11.53 6.11 10.22
CA TRP A 251 -11.63 7.49 10.67
C TRP A 251 -10.25 8.10 10.92
N LYS A 252 -9.31 7.33 11.47
CA LYS A 252 -7.95 7.82 11.76
C LYS A 252 -6.99 7.74 10.58
N TYR A 253 -7.29 6.95 9.54
CA TYR A 253 -6.32 6.46 8.55
C TYR A 253 -6.83 6.56 7.12
#